data_AF-A0AAC9EZN5-F1
#
_entry.id   AF-A0AAC9EZN5-F1
#
_cell.length_a   1.000
_cell.length_b   1.000
_cell.length_c   1.000
_cell.angle_alpha   90.00
_cell.angle_beta   90.00
_cell.angle_gamma   90.00
#
_symmetry.space_group_name_H-M   'P 1'
#
loop_
_entity.id
_entity.type
_entity.pdbx_description
1 polymer ?
#
loop_
_entity_poly.entity_id
_entity_poly.type
_entity_poly.pdbx_seq_one_letter_code
_entity_poly.pdbx_strand_id
1 'polypeptide(L)'
;MYLLVNILGIIVFLGIAFIFSKNKKEIKWRSVITVLVLNLVIAYCLTQFAWGRAAVEAAANGFSALVEVAYQGIAFALPSWVHVKSMDFVTSALLPILLIVPVFDILTYIGILPWIIKWVGKGLAYITGQPKFESFFAVEMMFLGNTEALAVSTLQLKQISAVRNVVIAMMSMSCVTASILGAYTQMVPGQYVLTAVPLNILNAVIVTSILMPTSVSPEEDTIAKLGSSSQTAEVAVGEHPENAEEAKKEPFFSFLGDSILGAGKLILIITANVIAFVALAALIDKILGAINPSLSLEHILGIIMFPFAWLMGSDVHTAFDFAQNMGTKLVTNEFVVMGKVSSHIGSYAPHYRAQLTVFLTSFANLSTVGMIIGAFKGIVNREVNNAISKSVGYMILSGILVSLLSAGIVGLFVW
;
A
#
# COMPACT_ATOMS: atom_id res chain seq x y z
N MET A 1 -5.97 30.78 -3.17
CA MET A 1 -7.30 30.12 -3.15
C MET A 1 -7.16 28.61 -3.12
N TYR A 2 -6.55 27.98 -4.13
CA TYR A 2 -6.40 26.52 -4.22
C TYR A 2 -5.69 25.85 -3.04
N LEU A 3 -4.64 26.46 -2.47
CA LEU A 3 -4.01 25.97 -1.24
C LEU A 3 -4.99 25.88 -0.06
N LEU A 4 -5.88 26.86 0.11
CA LEU A 4 -6.90 26.82 1.17
C LEU A 4 -7.92 25.71 0.92
N VAL A 5 -8.26 25.44 -0.35
CA VAL A 5 -9.12 24.32 -0.74
C VAL A 5 -8.44 22.99 -0.42
N ASN A 6 -7.13 22.85 -0.69
CA ASN A 6 -6.36 21.65 -0.33
C ASN A 6 -6.32 21.43 1.19
N ILE A 7 -6.06 22.48 1.97
CA ILE A 7 -6.08 22.42 3.44
C ILE A 7 -7.47 21.99 3.94
N LEU A 8 -8.52 22.58 3.38
CA LEU A 8 -9.90 22.19 3.68
C LEU A 8 -10.15 20.72 3.34
N GLY A 9 -9.59 20.22 2.23
CA GLY A 9 -9.65 18.82 1.86
C GLY A 9 -9.13 17.89 2.94
N ILE A 10 -7.93 18.14 3.47
CA ILE A 10 -7.35 17.35 4.57
C ILE A 10 -8.29 17.33 5.79
N ILE A 11 -8.84 18.48 6.15
CA ILE A 11 -9.80 18.59 7.26
C ILE A 11 -11.06 17.77 6.97
N VAL A 12 -11.59 17.84 5.75
CA VAL A 12 -12.77 17.08 5.32
C VAL A 12 -12.50 15.57 5.35
N PHE A 13 -11.34 15.10 4.89
CA PHE A 13 -11.03 13.66 4.92
C PHE A 13 -10.91 13.12 6.34
N LEU A 14 -10.28 13.86 7.25
CA LEU A 14 -10.27 13.54 8.68
C LEU A 14 -11.68 13.61 9.28
N GLY A 15 -12.49 14.57 8.84
CA GLY A 15 -13.91 14.70 9.21
C GLY A 15 -14.75 13.51 8.77
N ILE A 16 -14.53 12.98 7.56
CA ILE A 16 -15.20 11.76 7.06
C ILE A 16 -14.79 10.56 7.93
N ALA A 17 -13.50 10.39 8.22
CA ALA A 17 -13.04 9.36 9.14
C ALA A 17 -13.75 9.46 10.50
N PHE A 18 -13.89 10.67 11.03
CA PHE A 18 -14.58 10.92 12.29
C PHE A 18 -16.09 10.62 12.23
N ILE A 19 -16.77 11.01 11.15
CA ILE A 19 -18.21 10.77 10.95
C ILE A 19 -18.50 9.26 10.97
N PHE A 20 -17.68 8.48 10.27
CA PHE A 20 -17.81 7.02 10.18
C PHE A 20 -17.12 6.25 11.33
N SER A 21 -16.58 6.93 12.33
CA SER A 21 -15.93 6.27 13.47
C SER A 21 -16.90 5.35 14.23
N LYS A 22 -16.44 4.14 14.54
CA LYS A 22 -17.20 3.18 15.36
C LYS A 22 -17.40 3.64 16.80
N ASN A 23 -16.44 4.37 17.37
CA ASN A 23 -16.56 4.88 18.72
C ASN A 23 -15.81 6.21 18.89
N LYS A 24 -16.51 7.32 18.63
CA LYS A 24 -15.95 8.68 18.66
C LYS A 24 -15.33 9.07 20.01
N LYS A 25 -15.75 8.43 21.11
CA LYS A 25 -15.26 8.74 22.47
C LYS A 25 -13.91 8.09 22.77
N GLU A 26 -13.58 6.99 22.10
CA GLU A 26 -12.33 6.23 22.28
C GLU A 26 -11.18 6.75 21.40
N ILE A 27 -11.44 7.75 20.56
CA ILE A 27 -10.40 8.31 19.68
C ILE A 27 -9.33 9.00 20.52
N LYS A 28 -8.10 8.48 20.42
CA LYS A 28 -6.91 9.05 21.07
C LYS A 28 -6.39 10.24 20.27
N TRP A 29 -7.05 11.40 20.36
CA TRP A 29 -6.73 12.60 19.58
C TRP A 29 -5.28 13.08 19.72
N ARG A 30 -4.68 12.92 20.91
CA ARG A 30 -3.26 13.24 21.11
C ARG A 30 -2.37 12.43 20.16
N SER A 31 -2.65 11.14 20.00
CA SER A 31 -1.92 10.27 19.07
C SER A 31 -2.16 10.71 17.62
N VAL A 32 -3.42 10.86 17.24
CA VAL A 32 -3.83 11.27 15.88
C VAL A 32 -3.15 12.56 15.46
N ILE A 33 -3.16 13.58 16.33
CA ILE A 33 -2.53 14.88 16.04
C ILE A 33 -1.01 14.74 15.96
N THR A 34 -0.38 13.98 16.87
CA THR A 34 1.08 13.75 16.80
C THR A 34 1.48 13.08 15.49
N VAL A 35 0.73 12.05 15.05
CA VAL A 35 1.01 11.36 13.79
C VAL A 35 0.78 12.30 12.61
N LEU A 36 -0.28 13.11 12.62
CA LEU A 36 -0.56 14.09 11.57
C LEU A 36 0.55 15.14 11.46
N VAL A 37 1.03 15.67 12.58
CA VAL A 37 2.15 16.63 12.60
C VAL A 37 3.43 15.97 12.09
N LEU A 38 3.74 14.75 12.55
CA LEU A 38 4.88 13.98 12.04
C LEU A 38 4.78 13.77 10.52
N ASN A 39 3.57 13.46 10.04
CA ASN A 39 3.30 13.23 8.63
C ASN A 39 3.53 14.50 7.78
N LEU A 40 3.03 15.65 8.25
CA LEU A 40 3.26 16.95 7.63
C LEU A 40 4.76 17.32 7.61
N VAL A 41 5.47 17.07 8.71
CA VAL A 41 6.92 17.31 8.79
C VAL A 41 7.68 16.42 7.81
N ILE A 42 7.37 15.13 7.72
CA ILE A 42 8.01 14.22 6.78
C ILE A 42 7.73 14.64 5.34
N ALA A 43 6.48 14.94 4.99
CA ALA A 43 6.13 15.42 3.65
C ALA A 43 6.86 16.71 3.30
N TYR A 44 6.93 17.67 4.22
CA TYR A 44 7.69 18.91 4.04
C TYR A 44 9.19 18.63 3.85
N CYS A 45 9.79 17.77 4.69
CA CYS A 45 11.19 17.36 4.59
C CYS A 45 11.52 16.76 3.23
N LEU A 46 10.72 15.79 2.76
CA LEU A 46 10.98 15.05 1.52
C LEU A 46 10.72 15.89 0.26
N THR A 47 9.87 16.92 0.33
CA THR A 47 9.52 17.73 -0.85
C THR A 47 10.25 19.07 -0.91
N GLN A 48 10.52 19.73 0.23
CA GLN A 48 11.03 21.11 0.27
C GLN A 48 12.52 21.21 0.56
N PHE A 49 13.08 20.33 1.39
CA PHE A 49 14.51 20.38 1.69
C PHE A 49 15.33 19.74 0.57
N ALA A 50 16.47 20.38 0.24
CA ALA A 50 17.38 19.87 -0.79
C ALA A 50 17.91 18.46 -0.46
N TRP A 51 18.30 18.22 0.79
CA TRP A 51 18.76 16.90 1.23
C TRP A 51 17.64 15.86 1.21
N GLY A 52 16.40 16.26 1.50
CA GLY A 52 15.23 15.38 1.45
C GLY A 52 14.94 14.93 0.03
N ARG A 53 14.83 15.89 -0.91
CA ARG A 53 14.68 15.58 -2.34
C ARG A 53 15.82 14.71 -2.87
N ALA A 54 17.06 15.04 -2.51
CA ALA A 54 18.23 14.25 -2.91
C ALA A 54 18.18 12.82 -2.37
N ALA A 55 17.71 12.61 -1.13
CA ALA A 55 17.56 11.27 -0.57
C ALA A 55 16.49 10.44 -1.30
N VAL A 56 15.34 11.05 -1.60
CA VAL A 56 14.26 10.39 -2.35
C VAL A 56 14.69 10.10 -3.79
N GLU A 57 15.35 11.04 -4.45
CA GLU A 57 15.89 10.86 -5.80
C GLU A 57 16.97 9.78 -5.84
N ALA A 58 17.89 9.77 -4.88
CA ALA A 58 18.91 8.72 -4.77
C ALA A 58 18.28 7.34 -4.57
N ALA A 59 17.24 7.22 -3.74
CA ALA A 59 16.52 5.97 -3.57
C ALA A 59 15.78 5.55 -4.86
N ALA A 60 15.15 6.48 -5.58
CA ALA A 60 14.48 6.20 -6.86
C ALA A 60 15.47 5.74 -7.94
N ASN A 61 16.65 6.36 -7.99
CA ASN A 61 17.75 5.95 -8.86
C ASN A 61 18.28 4.56 -8.48
N GLY A 62 18.36 4.25 -7.19
CA GLY A 62 18.71 2.90 -6.71
C GLY A 62 17.74 1.83 -7.19
N PHE A 63 16.42 2.07 -7.09
CA PHE A 63 15.41 1.16 -7.64
C PHE A 63 15.50 1.04 -9.16
N SER A 64 15.76 2.14 -9.87
CA SER A 64 15.95 2.10 -11.33
C SER A 64 17.17 1.25 -11.71
N ALA A 65 18.27 1.37 -10.97
CA ALA A 65 19.45 0.53 -11.18
C ALA A 65 19.16 -0.96 -10.92
N LEU A 66 18.37 -1.30 -9.90
CA LEU A 66 17.92 -2.68 -9.66
C LEU A 66 17.09 -3.22 -10.82
N VAL A 67 16.20 -2.40 -11.39
CA VAL A 67 15.38 -2.78 -12.56
C VAL A 67 16.27 -3.05 -13.77
N GLU A 68 17.28 -2.22 -14.03
CA GLU A 68 18.24 -2.45 -15.12
C GLU A 68 19.04 -3.75 -14.93
N VAL A 69 19.43 -4.08 -13.70
CA VAL A 69 20.05 -5.39 -13.40
C VAL A 69 19.06 -6.52 -13.66
N ALA A 70 17.78 -6.35 -13.30
CA ALA A 70 16.76 -7.37 -13.57
C ALA A 70 16.59 -7.62 -15.07
N TYR A 71 16.67 -6.57 -15.91
CA TYR A 71 16.59 -6.73 -17.36
C TYR A 71 17.72 -7.56 -17.94
N GLN A 72 18.90 -7.63 -17.32
CA GLN A 72 19.95 -8.56 -17.77
C GLN A 72 19.52 -10.02 -17.62
N GLY A 73 18.91 -10.37 -16.48
CA GLY A 73 18.37 -11.71 -16.24
C GLY A 73 17.18 -12.03 -17.14
N ILE A 74 16.29 -11.05 -17.35
CA ILE A 74 15.13 -11.21 -18.25
C ILE A 74 15.60 -11.35 -19.70
N ALA A 75 16.58 -10.57 -20.16
CA ALA A 75 17.14 -10.66 -21.51
C ALA A 75 17.78 -12.03 -21.79
N PHE A 76 18.40 -12.64 -20.78
CA PHE A 76 18.96 -13.97 -20.90
C PHE A 76 17.86 -15.03 -21.14
N ALA A 77 16.76 -14.96 -20.40
CA ALA A 77 15.66 -15.93 -20.50
C ALA A 77 14.68 -15.64 -21.65
N LEU A 78 14.40 -14.37 -21.92
CA LEU A 78 13.38 -13.84 -22.82
C LEU A 78 13.92 -12.62 -23.60
N PRO A 79 14.93 -12.81 -24.48
CA PRO A 79 15.65 -11.71 -25.14
C PRO A 79 14.76 -10.80 -25.99
N SER A 80 13.67 -11.32 -26.54
CA SER A 80 12.73 -10.57 -27.37
C SER A 80 11.73 -9.72 -26.59
N TRP A 81 11.72 -9.81 -25.26
CA TRP A 81 10.73 -9.12 -24.43
C TRP A 81 11.26 -7.79 -23.89
N VAL A 82 12.58 -7.64 -23.70
CA VAL A 82 13.22 -6.46 -23.12
C VAL A 82 14.01 -5.65 -24.15
N HIS A 83 14.25 -4.37 -23.85
CA HIS A 83 14.96 -3.43 -24.73
C HIS A 83 14.33 -3.26 -26.13
N VAL A 84 13.04 -3.60 -26.26
CA VAL A 84 12.22 -3.35 -27.45
C VAL A 84 11.57 -1.98 -27.39
N LYS A 85 11.14 -1.46 -28.55
CA LYS A 85 10.54 -0.12 -28.67
C LYS A 85 9.36 0.11 -27.71
N SER A 86 8.56 -0.92 -27.49
CA SER A 86 7.46 -0.92 -26.53
C SER A 86 7.47 -2.24 -25.79
N MET A 87 7.85 -2.22 -24.51
CA MET A 87 7.75 -3.39 -23.64
C MET A 87 6.33 -3.50 -23.11
N ASP A 88 5.80 -4.72 -23.07
CA ASP A 88 4.53 -4.99 -22.42
C ASP A 88 4.59 -4.64 -20.93
N PHE A 89 3.42 -4.36 -20.35
CA PHE A 89 3.26 -4.09 -18.92
C PHE A 89 3.88 -5.21 -18.06
N VAL A 90 3.62 -6.47 -18.41
CA VAL A 90 4.16 -7.62 -17.66
C VAL A 90 5.68 -7.61 -17.68
N THR A 91 6.29 -7.31 -18.83
CA THR A 91 7.75 -7.29 -18.96
C THR A 91 8.40 -6.13 -18.24
N SER A 92 7.91 -4.91 -18.47
CA SER A 92 8.53 -3.68 -17.97
C SER A 92 8.28 -3.46 -16.48
N ALA A 93 7.13 -3.89 -15.97
CA ALA A 93 6.69 -3.61 -14.62
C ALA A 93 6.76 -4.84 -13.70
N LEU A 94 6.35 -6.02 -14.19
CA LEU A 94 6.19 -7.20 -13.31
C LEU A 94 7.41 -8.10 -13.30
N LEU A 95 8.05 -8.40 -14.43
CA LEU A 95 9.22 -9.30 -14.44
C LEU A 95 10.39 -8.83 -13.57
N PRO A 96 10.68 -7.52 -13.40
CA PRO A 96 11.72 -7.06 -12.47
C PRO A 96 11.51 -7.53 -11.01
N ILE A 97 10.27 -7.85 -10.62
CA ILE A 97 9.94 -8.40 -9.30
C ILE A 97 10.70 -9.71 -9.02
N LEU A 98 11.05 -10.50 -10.05
CA LEU A 98 11.87 -11.72 -9.92
C LEU A 98 13.27 -11.47 -9.36
N LEU A 99 13.80 -10.25 -9.47
CA LEU A 99 15.03 -9.85 -8.80
C LEU A 99 14.74 -9.11 -7.48
N ILE A 100 13.76 -8.19 -7.49
CA ILE A 100 13.55 -7.29 -6.36
C ILE A 100 13.07 -8.05 -5.12
N VAL A 101 12.14 -9.01 -5.25
CA VAL A 101 11.67 -9.82 -4.11
C VAL A 101 12.82 -10.60 -3.45
N PRO A 102 13.62 -11.38 -4.20
CA PRO A 102 14.80 -12.03 -3.63
C PRO A 102 15.78 -11.09 -2.93
N VAL A 103 15.97 -9.86 -3.43
CA VAL A 103 16.85 -8.89 -2.74
C VAL A 103 16.31 -8.54 -1.35
N PHE A 104 15.02 -8.24 -1.22
CA PHE A 104 14.40 -7.96 0.07
C PHE A 104 14.34 -9.19 0.97
N ASP A 105 14.13 -10.37 0.41
CA ASP A 105 14.15 -11.62 1.15
C ASP A 105 15.55 -11.97 1.64
N ILE A 106 16.61 -11.71 0.86
CA ILE A 106 18.01 -11.83 1.31
C ILE A 106 18.27 -10.88 2.48
N LEU A 107 17.83 -9.61 2.39
CA LEU A 107 17.94 -8.64 3.49
C LEU A 107 17.18 -9.11 4.75
N THR A 108 16.08 -9.81 4.56
CA THR A 108 15.30 -10.45 5.62
C THR A 108 16.03 -11.62 6.23
N TYR A 109 16.57 -12.51 5.39
CA TYR A 109 17.34 -13.67 5.78
C TYR A 109 18.53 -13.27 6.64
N ILE A 110 19.32 -12.29 6.22
CA ILE A 110 20.50 -11.83 6.98
C ILE A 110 20.13 -10.98 8.21
N GLY A 111 18.86 -10.64 8.40
CA GLY A 111 18.35 -9.93 9.57
C GLY A 111 18.44 -8.41 9.52
N ILE A 112 18.89 -7.82 8.41
CA ILE A 112 18.96 -6.35 8.25
C ILE A 112 17.55 -5.76 8.20
N LEU A 113 16.66 -6.32 7.37
CA LEU A 113 15.32 -5.77 7.21
C LEU A 113 14.49 -5.88 8.51
N PRO A 114 14.40 -7.05 9.19
CA PRO A 114 13.78 -7.16 10.51
C PRO A 114 14.35 -6.18 11.55
N TRP A 115 15.66 -5.94 11.53
CA TRP A 115 16.30 -4.99 12.43
C TRP A 115 15.80 -3.56 12.17
N ILE A 116 15.75 -3.12 10.91
CA ILE A 116 15.21 -1.80 10.54
C ILE A 116 13.75 -1.68 10.98
N ILE A 117 12.91 -2.65 10.64
CA ILE A 117 11.47 -2.66 10.96
C ILE A 117 11.26 -2.54 12.47
N LYS A 118 12.03 -3.30 13.27
CA LYS A 118 11.94 -3.27 14.74
C LYS A 118 12.22 -1.90 15.32
N TRP A 119 13.27 -1.21 14.87
CA TRP A 119 13.64 0.08 15.44
C TRP A 119 12.73 1.20 14.98
N VAL A 120 12.36 1.22 13.70
CA VAL A 120 11.41 2.20 13.15
C VAL A 120 10.03 2.00 13.79
N GLY A 121 9.55 0.75 13.89
CA GLY A 121 8.27 0.43 14.54
C GLY A 121 8.24 0.79 16.02
N LYS A 122 9.33 0.55 16.76
CA LYS A 122 9.46 0.97 18.16
C LYS A 122 9.46 2.50 18.31
N GLY A 123 10.15 3.20 17.42
CA GLY A 123 10.14 4.66 17.38
C GLY A 123 8.75 5.21 17.10
N LEU A 124 8.05 4.64 16.11
CA LEU A 124 6.69 5.02 15.77
C LEU A 124 5.72 4.77 16.94
N ALA A 125 5.77 3.58 17.56
CA ALA A 125 4.93 3.27 18.73
C ALA A 125 5.19 4.24 19.89
N TYR A 126 6.46 4.58 20.15
CA TYR A 126 6.84 5.52 21.20
C TYR A 126 6.33 6.94 20.95
N ILE A 127 6.50 7.45 19.73
CA ILE A 127 6.09 8.81 19.35
C ILE A 127 4.57 8.92 19.34
N THR A 128 3.90 7.91 18.78
CA THR A 128 2.45 7.97 18.54
C THR A 128 1.64 7.51 19.74
N GLY A 129 2.18 6.71 20.65
CA GLY A 129 1.42 6.09 21.74
C GLY A 129 0.37 5.09 21.24
N GLN A 130 0.49 4.63 19.99
CA GLN A 130 -0.34 3.57 19.41
C GLN A 130 0.10 2.20 19.89
N PRO A 131 -0.78 1.20 19.81
CA PRO A 131 -0.39 -0.20 20.02
C PRO A 131 0.86 -0.56 19.21
N LYS A 132 1.78 -1.28 19.85
CA LYS A 132 3.08 -1.64 19.29
C LYS A 132 2.94 -2.48 18.04
N PHE A 133 1.98 -3.41 18.03
CA PHE A 133 1.80 -4.29 16.88
C PHE A 133 1.33 -3.50 15.65
N GLU A 134 0.32 -2.66 15.77
CA GLU A 134 -0.20 -1.83 14.68
C GLU A 134 0.89 -0.89 14.15
N SER A 135 1.71 -0.31 15.04
CA SER A 135 2.85 0.52 14.66
C SER A 135 3.94 -0.28 13.93
N PHE A 136 4.24 -1.48 14.40
CA PHE A 136 5.22 -2.38 13.79
C PHE A 136 4.72 -2.90 12.44
N PHE A 137 3.46 -3.31 12.36
CA PHE A 137 2.78 -3.76 11.14
C PHE A 137 2.74 -2.66 10.09
N ALA A 138 2.50 -1.40 10.48
CA ALA A 138 2.59 -0.25 9.58
C ALA A 138 3.95 -0.20 8.87
N VAL A 139 5.03 -0.41 9.62
CA VAL A 139 6.40 -0.42 9.08
C VAL A 139 6.68 -1.69 8.28
N GLU A 140 6.19 -2.86 8.71
CA GLU A 140 6.30 -4.10 7.93
C GLU A 140 5.69 -3.96 6.55
N MET A 141 4.47 -3.42 6.46
CA MET A 141 3.78 -3.20 5.18
C MET A 141 4.57 -2.28 4.25
N MET A 142 5.29 -1.30 4.81
CA MET A 142 6.13 -0.37 4.04
C MET A 142 7.17 -1.10 3.17
N PHE A 143 7.66 -2.24 3.65
CA PHE A 143 8.70 -3.02 2.98
C PHE A 143 8.13 -4.25 2.29
N LEU A 144 7.28 -5.00 2.99
CA LEU A 144 6.80 -6.31 2.55
C LEU A 144 5.57 -6.22 1.64
N GLY A 145 4.69 -5.24 1.85
CA GLY A 145 3.39 -5.15 1.19
C GLY A 145 2.22 -5.56 2.07
N ASN A 146 1.05 -5.62 1.47
CA ASN A 146 -0.21 -5.90 2.15
C ASN A 146 -0.37 -7.37 2.53
N THR A 147 -0.14 -8.32 1.62
CA THR A 147 -0.36 -9.76 1.87
C THR A 147 0.82 -10.43 2.58
N GLU A 148 2.04 -10.02 2.26
CA GLU A 148 3.28 -10.56 2.79
C GLU A 148 3.47 -10.16 4.25
N ALA A 149 3.17 -8.89 4.60
CA ALA A 149 3.17 -8.46 5.99
C ALA A 149 2.19 -9.27 6.85
N LEU A 150 1.02 -9.64 6.31
CA LEU A 150 0.08 -10.50 7.02
C LEU A 150 0.66 -11.89 7.28
N ALA A 151 1.33 -12.47 6.28
CA ALA A 151 1.97 -13.78 6.41
C ALA A 151 3.10 -13.76 7.47
N VAL A 152 3.93 -12.72 7.48
CA VAL A 152 4.98 -12.54 8.51
C VAL A 152 4.37 -12.39 9.91
N SER A 153 3.25 -11.67 10.01
CA SER A 153 2.56 -11.42 11.28
C SER A 153 1.58 -12.54 11.72
N THR A 154 1.57 -13.70 11.06
CA THR A 154 0.61 -14.81 11.29
C THR A 154 0.37 -15.15 12.75
N LEU A 155 1.44 -15.32 13.56
CA LEU A 155 1.31 -15.69 14.97
C LEU A 155 0.55 -14.63 15.77
N GLN A 156 0.84 -13.35 15.50
CA GLN A 156 0.16 -12.25 16.18
C GLN A 156 -1.30 -12.14 15.73
N LEU A 157 -1.59 -12.29 14.43
CA LEU A 157 -2.95 -12.21 13.91
C LEU A 157 -3.88 -13.27 14.50
N LYS A 158 -3.34 -14.45 14.84
CA LYS A 158 -4.07 -15.53 15.52
C LYS A 158 -4.36 -15.23 17.01
N GLN A 159 -3.60 -14.34 17.63
CA GLN A 159 -3.67 -14.05 19.08
C GLN A 159 -4.45 -12.77 19.40
N ILE A 160 -4.53 -11.82 18.46
CA ILE A 160 -5.26 -10.57 18.67
C ILE A 160 -6.77 -10.73 18.43
N SER A 161 -7.55 -9.81 19.00
CA SER A 161 -9.01 -9.81 18.86
C SER A 161 -9.47 -9.60 17.42
N ALA A 162 -10.70 -10.03 17.11
CA ALA A 162 -11.29 -9.86 15.78
C ALA A 162 -11.34 -8.38 15.35
N VAL A 163 -11.62 -7.46 16.28
CA VAL A 163 -11.63 -6.02 16.01
C VAL A 163 -10.24 -5.50 15.62
N ARG A 164 -9.19 -5.94 16.32
CA ARG A 164 -7.81 -5.57 15.94
C ARG A 164 -7.43 -6.16 14.59
N ASN A 165 -7.85 -7.37 14.27
CA ASN A 165 -7.67 -7.94 12.93
C ASN A 165 -8.39 -7.12 11.84
N VAL A 166 -9.56 -6.52 12.13
CA VAL A 166 -10.22 -5.58 11.20
C VAL A 166 -9.39 -4.29 11.03
N VAL A 167 -8.79 -3.76 12.10
CA VAL A 167 -7.86 -2.62 12.02
C VAL A 167 -6.68 -2.95 11.11
N ILE A 168 -6.05 -4.12 11.29
CA ILE A 168 -4.95 -4.57 10.43
C ILE A 168 -5.41 -4.69 8.98
N ALA A 169 -6.57 -5.28 8.71
CA ALA A 169 -7.12 -5.37 7.35
C ALA A 169 -7.37 -4.00 6.72
N MET A 170 -7.82 -3.01 7.49
CA MET A 170 -7.97 -1.61 7.05
C MET A 170 -6.62 -0.95 6.76
N MET A 171 -5.59 -1.26 7.55
CA MET A 171 -4.22 -0.78 7.33
C MET A 171 -3.63 -1.39 6.06
N SER A 172 -3.87 -2.68 5.79
CA SER A 172 -3.39 -3.39 4.59
C SER A 172 -3.90 -2.81 3.26
N MET A 173 -4.90 -1.92 3.27
CA MET A 173 -5.38 -1.23 2.07
C MET A 173 -4.48 -0.03 1.65
N SER A 174 -3.53 0.37 2.49
CA SER A 174 -2.87 1.68 2.39
C SER A 174 -1.52 1.69 1.68
N CYS A 175 -0.80 0.57 1.67
CA CYS A 175 0.62 0.55 1.29
C CYS A 175 0.87 -0.42 0.16
N VAL A 176 1.94 -0.12 -0.58
CA VAL A 176 2.47 -0.97 -1.63
C VAL A 176 3.74 -1.66 -1.14
N THR A 177 4.07 -2.80 -1.73
CA THR A 177 5.32 -3.52 -1.40
C THR A 177 6.53 -2.84 -2.02
N ALA A 178 7.69 -2.93 -1.35
CA ALA A 178 8.94 -2.42 -1.90
C ALA A 178 9.32 -3.10 -3.22
N SER A 179 8.87 -4.33 -3.45
CA SER A 179 9.11 -5.05 -4.69
C SER A 179 8.47 -4.43 -5.93
N ILE A 180 7.38 -3.68 -5.74
CA ILE A 180 6.62 -3.04 -6.81
C ILE A 180 7.04 -1.57 -7.00
N LEU A 181 7.74 -0.96 -6.03
CA LEU A 181 8.22 0.43 -6.16
C LEU A 181 9.12 0.62 -7.38
N GLY A 182 9.96 -0.38 -7.71
CA GLY A 182 10.78 -0.37 -8.92
C GLY A 182 9.92 -0.21 -10.18
N ALA A 183 8.83 -0.98 -10.27
CA ALA A 183 7.89 -0.91 -11.38
C ALA A 183 7.22 0.47 -11.50
N TYR A 184 6.76 1.04 -10.38
CA TYR A 184 6.12 2.36 -10.38
C TYR A 184 7.07 3.47 -10.82
N THR A 185 8.34 3.41 -10.41
CA THR A 185 9.34 4.43 -10.78
C THR A 185 9.60 4.48 -12.28
N GLN A 186 9.29 3.41 -13.02
CA GLN A 186 9.36 3.38 -14.49
C GLN A 186 8.14 4.02 -15.17
N MET A 187 7.03 4.16 -14.45
CA MET A 187 5.74 4.62 -15.02
C MET A 187 5.40 6.04 -14.60
N VAL A 188 5.77 6.44 -13.37
CA VAL A 188 5.45 7.73 -12.78
C VAL A 188 6.65 8.28 -11.99
N PRO A 189 6.73 9.59 -11.70
CA PRO A 189 7.90 10.19 -11.07
C PRO A 189 8.30 9.51 -9.75
N GLY A 190 9.44 8.81 -9.76
CA GLY A 190 9.90 7.99 -8.64
C GLY A 190 10.04 8.75 -7.33
N GLN A 191 10.36 10.04 -7.38
CA GLN A 191 10.44 10.87 -6.17
C GLN A 191 9.10 10.94 -5.42
N TYR A 192 7.97 11.01 -6.12
CA TYR A 192 6.66 11.07 -5.47
C TYR A 192 6.18 9.69 -5.03
N VAL A 193 6.56 8.64 -5.77
CA VAL A 193 6.35 7.24 -5.36
C VAL A 193 7.03 7.00 -4.00
N LEU A 194 8.31 7.32 -3.88
CA LEU A 194 9.06 7.08 -2.65
C LEU A 194 8.67 8.04 -1.52
N THR A 195 8.18 9.24 -1.84
CA THR A 195 7.58 10.13 -0.83
C THR A 195 6.27 9.55 -0.29
N ALA A 196 5.45 8.90 -1.13
CA ALA A 196 4.16 8.35 -0.70
C ALA A 196 4.30 7.22 0.32
N VAL A 197 5.36 6.41 0.24
CA VAL A 197 5.60 5.24 1.08
C VAL A 197 5.50 5.56 2.59
N PRO A 198 6.32 6.46 3.17
CA PRO A 198 6.20 6.81 4.59
C PRO A 198 4.89 7.55 4.91
N LEU A 199 4.32 8.32 3.99
CA LEU A 199 3.06 9.04 4.25
C LEU A 199 1.88 8.08 4.37
N ASN A 200 1.85 7.03 3.56
CA ASN A 200 0.79 6.03 3.58
C ASN A 200 0.74 5.28 4.90
N ILE A 201 1.89 4.86 5.46
CA ILE A 201 1.88 4.13 6.74
C ILE A 201 1.41 5.03 7.89
N LEU A 202 1.77 6.31 7.88
CA LEU A 202 1.35 7.28 8.88
C LEU A 202 -0.13 7.61 8.73
N ASN A 203 -0.60 7.81 7.51
CA ASN A 203 -2.02 8.02 7.22
C ASN A 203 -2.85 6.78 7.53
N ALA A 204 -2.34 5.57 7.33
CA ALA A 204 -3.00 4.34 7.74
C ALA A 204 -3.24 4.34 9.25
N VAL A 205 -2.20 4.65 10.03
CA VAL A 205 -2.31 4.79 11.49
C VAL A 205 -3.32 5.88 11.88
N ILE A 206 -3.29 7.05 11.25
CA ILE A 206 -4.25 8.14 11.50
C ILE A 206 -5.69 7.67 11.23
N VAL A 207 -5.93 7.15 10.03
CA VAL A 207 -7.27 6.80 9.54
C VAL A 207 -7.85 5.66 10.36
N THR A 208 -7.09 4.61 10.64
CA THR A 208 -7.60 3.47 11.42
C THR A 208 -7.82 3.84 12.88
N SER A 209 -6.97 4.69 13.47
CA SER A 209 -7.15 5.21 14.83
C SER A 209 -8.44 6.04 15.00
N ILE A 210 -8.89 6.68 13.92
CA ILE A 210 -10.15 7.45 13.92
C ILE A 210 -11.34 6.53 13.61
N LEU A 211 -11.26 5.73 12.54
CA LEU A 211 -12.36 4.89 12.07
C LEU A 211 -12.71 3.76 13.06
N MET A 212 -11.69 3.12 13.63
CA MET A 212 -11.85 1.98 14.52
C MET A 212 -10.87 2.09 15.70
N PRO A 213 -11.11 3.04 16.62
CA PRO A 213 -10.25 3.24 17.78
C PRO A 213 -10.24 1.99 18.66
N THR A 214 -9.04 1.53 19.01
CA THR A 214 -8.83 0.37 19.87
C THR A 214 -8.04 0.75 21.13
N SER A 215 -8.50 0.25 22.28
CA SER A 215 -7.76 0.27 23.53
C SER A 215 -7.11 -1.11 23.73
N VAL A 216 -5.79 -1.15 23.75
CA VAL A 216 -5.02 -2.38 24.03
C VAL A 216 -4.45 -2.24 25.43
N SER A 217 -4.67 -3.24 26.29
CA SER A 217 -4.08 -3.26 27.63
C SER A 217 -2.56 -3.43 27.52
N PRO A 218 -1.76 -2.98 28.51
CA PRO A 218 -0.31 -3.17 28.47
C PRO A 218 0.13 -4.64 28.35
N GLU A 219 -0.71 -5.57 28.83
CA GLU A 219 -0.49 -7.02 28.78
C GLU A 219 -0.71 -7.60 27.37
N GLU A 220 -1.66 -7.06 26.61
CA GLU A 220 -1.96 -7.43 25.23
C GLU A 220 -1.12 -6.67 24.19
N ASP A 221 -0.40 -5.63 24.63
CA ASP A 221 0.45 -4.76 23.80
C ASP A 221 1.86 -5.34 23.64
N THR A 222 1.91 -6.57 23.13
CA THR A 222 3.13 -7.31 22.82
C THR A 222 3.26 -7.55 21.32
N ILE A 223 4.49 -7.67 20.84
CA ILE A 223 4.79 -8.16 19.50
C ILE A 223 5.31 -9.59 19.67
N ALA A 224 4.60 -10.56 19.10
CA ALA A 224 5.07 -11.94 19.04
C ALA A 224 6.49 -11.95 18.48
N LYS A 225 7.44 -12.56 19.20
CA LYS A 225 8.84 -12.57 18.79
C LYS A 225 8.93 -13.30 17.44
N LEU A 226 9.49 -12.61 16.45
CA LEU A 226 9.87 -13.17 15.16
C LEU A 226 10.97 -14.20 15.40
N GLY A 227 10.56 -15.43 15.66
CA GLY A 227 11.43 -16.57 16.00
C GLY A 227 11.13 -17.76 15.12
N SER A 228 10.82 -17.54 13.84
CA SER A 228 10.80 -18.56 12.79
C SER A 228 10.32 -17.92 11.49
N SER A 229 11.02 -18.20 10.40
CA SER A 229 10.53 -17.99 9.04
C SER A 229 9.17 -18.67 8.90
N SER A 230 8.10 -17.88 8.85
CA SER A 230 6.71 -18.34 8.78
C SER A 230 6.31 -18.98 7.44
N GLN A 231 7.28 -19.27 6.56
CA GLN A 231 7.03 -20.11 5.38
C GLN A 231 6.84 -21.60 5.73
N THR A 232 7.19 -22.06 6.94
CA THR A 232 6.95 -23.44 7.40
C THR A 232 5.59 -23.70 8.03
N ALA A 233 4.64 -22.75 7.97
CA ALA A 233 3.33 -22.89 8.61
C ALA A 233 2.38 -23.93 7.97
N GLU A 234 2.78 -24.64 6.91
CA GLU A 234 1.99 -25.72 6.31
C GLU A 234 2.24 -27.13 6.90
N VAL A 235 3.20 -27.33 7.82
CA VAL A 235 3.52 -28.71 8.30
C VAL A 235 3.20 -28.98 9.78
N ALA A 236 2.94 -27.97 10.61
CA ALA A 236 2.68 -28.21 12.04
C ALA A 236 1.18 -28.20 12.39
N VAL A 237 0.40 -29.13 11.83
CA VAL A 237 -0.91 -29.49 12.39
C VAL A 237 -0.73 -30.74 13.25
N GLY A 238 -0.40 -30.51 14.52
CA GLY A 238 -0.39 -31.53 15.55
C GLY A 238 1.00 -31.78 16.11
N GLU A 239 1.39 -30.98 17.10
CA GLU A 239 2.19 -31.47 18.23
C GLU A 239 2.21 -30.43 19.36
N HIS A 240 2.28 -30.93 20.58
CA HIS A 240 2.09 -30.22 21.84
C HIS A 240 3.12 -29.10 22.10
N PRO A 241 2.80 -28.08 22.93
CA PRO A 241 3.57 -26.84 23.07
C PRO A 241 4.88 -26.93 23.88
N GLU A 242 5.46 -28.12 24.08
CA GLU A 242 6.60 -28.29 24.99
C GLU A 242 7.97 -28.42 24.31
N ASN A 243 8.03 -28.55 22.98
CA ASN A 243 9.29 -28.61 22.22
C ASN A 243 9.37 -27.50 21.17
N ALA A 244 9.55 -26.25 21.61
CA ALA A 244 10.03 -25.20 20.72
C ALA A 244 11.54 -25.40 20.50
N GLU A 245 11.92 -26.41 19.71
CA GLU A 245 13.25 -26.41 19.09
C GLU A 245 13.43 -25.06 18.38
N GLU A 246 14.56 -24.38 18.59
CA GLU A 246 14.93 -23.21 17.79
C GLU A 246 14.75 -23.58 16.33
N ALA A 247 13.71 -23.02 15.69
CA ALA A 247 13.39 -23.33 14.31
C ALA A 247 14.66 -23.09 13.47
N LYS A 248 15.29 -24.18 13.01
CA LYS A 248 16.54 -24.11 12.27
C LYS A 248 16.29 -23.25 11.06
N LYS A 249 17.07 -22.16 10.96
CA LYS A 249 17.03 -21.27 9.82
C LYS A 249 17.26 -22.10 8.56
N GLU A 250 16.33 -21.99 7.62
CA GLU A 250 16.40 -22.71 6.36
C GLU A 250 17.75 -22.44 5.65
N PRO A 251 18.34 -23.44 4.97
CA PRO A 251 19.53 -23.21 4.15
C PRO A 251 19.31 -22.09 3.13
N PHE A 252 20.29 -21.18 3.01
CA PHE A 252 20.16 -19.96 2.21
C PHE A 252 19.63 -20.17 0.78
N PHE A 253 20.15 -21.16 0.06
CA PHE A 253 19.73 -21.42 -1.32
C PHE A 253 18.31 -22.01 -1.43
N SER A 254 17.85 -22.72 -0.40
CA SER A 254 16.47 -23.23 -0.34
C SER A 254 15.52 -22.03 -0.13
N PHE A 255 15.82 -21.20 0.86
CA PHE A 255 15.08 -19.96 1.13
C PHE A 255 15.05 -19.01 -0.10
N LEU A 256 16.18 -18.85 -0.78
CA LEU A 256 16.28 -18.05 -2.00
C LEU A 256 15.45 -18.65 -3.15
N GLY A 257 15.46 -19.98 -3.30
CA GLY A 257 14.64 -20.67 -4.29
C GLY A 257 13.15 -20.44 -4.07
N ASP A 258 12.70 -20.55 -2.82
CA ASP A 258 11.31 -20.30 -2.42
C ASP A 258 10.91 -18.83 -2.62
N SER A 259 11.83 -17.89 -2.32
CA SER A 259 11.65 -16.47 -2.61
C SER A 259 11.41 -16.20 -4.11
N ILE A 260 12.23 -16.78 -4.99
CA ILE A 260 12.09 -16.62 -6.45
C ILE A 260 10.76 -17.21 -6.94
N LEU A 261 10.37 -18.39 -6.44
CA LEU A 261 9.08 -19.00 -6.77
C LEU A 261 7.91 -18.16 -6.25
N GLY A 262 8.04 -17.58 -5.06
CA GLY A 262 7.09 -16.62 -4.47
C GLY A 262 6.92 -15.39 -5.36
N ALA A 263 8.03 -14.81 -5.83
CA ALA A 263 8.02 -13.69 -6.78
C ALA A 263 7.31 -14.05 -8.09
N GLY A 264 7.56 -15.25 -8.63
CA GLY A 264 6.86 -15.76 -9.82
C GLY A 264 5.35 -15.89 -9.62
N LYS A 265 4.91 -16.42 -8.46
CA LYS A 265 3.49 -16.48 -8.09
C LYS A 265 2.89 -15.08 -7.98
N LEU A 266 3.60 -14.12 -7.38
CA LEU A 266 3.15 -12.73 -7.26
C LEU A 266 2.91 -12.09 -8.64
N ILE A 267 3.85 -12.28 -9.58
CA ILE A 267 3.70 -11.78 -10.97
C ILE A 267 2.46 -12.39 -11.64
N LEU A 268 2.25 -13.70 -11.48
CA LEU A 268 1.09 -14.39 -12.03
C LEU A 268 -0.22 -13.83 -11.45
N ILE A 269 -0.26 -13.62 -10.13
CA ILE A 269 -1.43 -13.07 -9.43
C ILE A 269 -1.75 -11.66 -9.94
N ILE A 270 -0.75 -10.77 -10.02
CA ILE A 270 -0.95 -9.40 -10.50
C ILE A 270 -1.42 -9.42 -11.96
N THR A 271 -0.78 -10.22 -12.82
CA THR A 271 -1.15 -10.36 -14.23
C THR A 271 -2.59 -10.83 -14.38
N ALA A 272 -2.96 -11.90 -13.67
CA ALA A 272 -4.32 -12.45 -13.71
C ALA A 272 -5.37 -11.45 -13.21
N ASN A 273 -5.08 -10.74 -12.10
CA ASN A 273 -5.99 -9.74 -11.54
C ASN A 273 -6.15 -8.54 -12.49
N VAL A 274 -5.07 -8.00 -13.06
CA VAL A 274 -5.15 -6.90 -14.03
C VAL A 274 -6.01 -7.30 -15.22
N ILE A 275 -5.76 -8.48 -15.82
CA ILE A 275 -6.54 -8.99 -16.95
C ILE A 275 -8.02 -9.12 -16.57
N ALA A 276 -8.31 -9.79 -15.45
CA ALA A 276 -9.68 -10.07 -15.03
C ALA A 276 -10.47 -8.80 -14.70
N PHE A 277 -9.91 -7.88 -13.91
CA PHE A 277 -10.61 -6.66 -13.50
C PHE A 277 -10.76 -5.66 -14.63
N VAL A 278 -9.77 -5.53 -15.53
CA VAL A 278 -9.92 -4.68 -16.73
C VAL A 278 -10.99 -5.24 -17.66
N ALA A 279 -11.01 -6.56 -17.89
CA ALA A 279 -12.04 -7.20 -18.71
C ALA A 279 -13.44 -7.11 -18.07
N LEU A 280 -13.52 -7.26 -16.74
CA LEU A 280 -14.79 -7.15 -16.01
C LEU A 280 -15.31 -5.71 -16.03
N ALA A 281 -14.44 -4.71 -15.83
CA ALA A 281 -14.79 -3.31 -15.97
C ALA A 281 -15.34 -3.02 -17.38
N ALA A 282 -14.61 -3.43 -18.42
CA ALA A 282 -15.04 -3.28 -19.80
C ALA A 282 -16.38 -3.98 -20.11
N LEU A 283 -16.64 -5.14 -19.50
CA LEU A 283 -17.93 -5.83 -19.62
C LEU A 283 -19.06 -5.03 -18.96
N ILE A 284 -18.83 -4.52 -17.74
CA ILE A 284 -19.79 -3.67 -17.03
C ILE A 284 -20.06 -2.40 -17.84
N ASP A 285 -19.01 -1.77 -18.37
CA ASP A 285 -19.12 -0.58 -19.21
C ASP A 285 -19.91 -0.84 -20.48
N LYS A 286 -19.77 -2.02 -21.09
CA LYS A 286 -20.58 -2.40 -22.25
C LYS A 286 -22.07 -2.52 -21.90
N ILE A 287 -22.38 -3.02 -20.70
CA ILE A 287 -23.76 -3.12 -20.20
C ILE A 287 -24.31 -1.72 -19.89
N LEU A 288 -23.54 -0.88 -19.21
CA LEU A 288 -23.92 0.50 -18.90
C LEU A 288 -24.06 1.35 -20.17
N GLY A 289 -23.15 1.18 -21.12
CA GLY A 289 -23.14 1.82 -22.43
C GLY A 289 -24.38 1.50 -23.27
N ALA A 290 -24.98 0.31 -23.09
CA ALA A 290 -26.26 -0.05 -23.70
C ALA A 290 -27.44 0.76 -23.15
N ILE A 291 -27.34 1.26 -21.91
CA ILE A 291 -28.33 2.16 -21.30
C ILE A 291 -28.04 3.60 -21.72
N ASN A 292 -26.79 4.03 -21.62
CA ASN A 292 -26.32 5.34 -22.08
C ASN A 292 -24.83 5.24 -22.46
N PRO A 293 -24.44 5.61 -23.70
CA PRO A 293 -23.06 5.53 -24.17
C PRO A 293 -22.02 6.30 -23.33
N SER A 294 -22.46 7.25 -22.50
CA SER A 294 -21.58 8.05 -21.63
C SER A 294 -21.36 7.43 -20.25
N LEU A 295 -22.01 6.30 -19.93
CA LEU A 295 -21.87 5.62 -18.65
C LEU A 295 -20.77 4.57 -18.69
N SER A 296 -19.82 4.69 -17.77
CA SER A 296 -18.84 3.66 -17.41
C SER A 296 -18.73 3.58 -15.88
N LEU A 297 -18.23 2.47 -15.35
CA LEU A 297 -18.07 2.30 -13.90
C LEU A 297 -17.03 3.29 -13.34
N GLU A 298 -15.95 3.53 -14.08
CA GLU A 298 -14.95 4.55 -13.76
C GLU A 298 -15.55 5.95 -13.79
N HIS A 299 -16.45 6.23 -14.73
CA HIS A 299 -17.11 7.52 -14.82
C HIS A 299 -18.04 7.78 -13.63
N ILE A 300 -18.82 6.77 -13.23
CA ILE A 300 -19.71 6.84 -12.06
C ILE A 300 -18.88 7.07 -10.78
N LEU A 301 -17.83 6.26 -10.58
CA LEU A 301 -16.95 6.46 -9.43
C LEU A 301 -16.19 7.78 -9.51
N GLY A 302 -15.82 8.23 -10.72
CA GLY A 302 -15.18 9.52 -10.92
C GLY A 302 -16.08 10.69 -10.53
N ILE A 303 -17.38 10.63 -10.84
CA ILE A 303 -18.36 11.61 -10.38
C ILE A 303 -18.47 11.60 -8.85
N ILE A 304 -18.51 10.41 -8.23
CA ILE A 304 -18.53 10.27 -6.76
C ILE A 304 -17.24 10.84 -6.15
N MET A 305 -16.10 10.65 -6.80
CA MET A 305 -14.79 11.11 -6.34
C MET A 305 -14.53 12.59 -6.61
N PHE A 306 -15.31 13.23 -7.49
CA PHE A 306 -15.11 14.61 -7.91
C PHE A 306 -15.04 15.62 -6.76
N PRO A 307 -15.94 15.62 -5.75
CA PRO A 307 -15.83 16.54 -4.62
C PRO A 307 -14.51 16.40 -3.87
N PHE A 308 -14.00 15.18 -3.72
CA PHE A 308 -12.74 14.91 -3.02
C PHE A 308 -11.53 15.30 -3.88
N ALA A 309 -11.62 15.09 -5.19
CA ALA A 309 -10.60 15.54 -6.14
C ALA A 309 -10.51 17.07 -6.22
N TRP A 310 -11.65 17.77 -6.19
CA TRP A 310 -11.65 19.24 -6.14
C TRP A 310 -11.03 19.77 -4.85
N LEU A 311 -11.31 19.09 -3.73
CA LEU A 311 -10.67 19.33 -2.43
C LEU A 311 -9.16 19.06 -2.41
N MET A 312 -8.56 18.55 -3.48
CA MET A 312 -7.10 18.52 -3.64
C MET A 312 -6.51 19.89 -3.95
N GLY A 313 -7.32 20.89 -4.32
CA GLY A 313 -6.83 22.24 -4.64
C GLY A 313 -6.45 22.42 -6.11
N SER A 314 -7.30 21.95 -7.02
CA SER A 314 -7.14 22.17 -8.47
C SER A 314 -8.38 22.87 -9.06
N ASP A 315 -8.26 23.39 -10.29
CA ASP A 315 -9.42 23.89 -11.03
C ASP A 315 -10.41 22.75 -11.35
N VAL A 316 -11.62 23.10 -11.77
CA VAL A 316 -12.71 22.12 -11.98
C VAL A 316 -12.36 21.07 -13.05
N HIS A 317 -11.67 21.45 -14.12
CA HIS A 317 -11.34 20.51 -15.20
C HIS A 317 -10.26 19.54 -14.74
N THR A 318 -9.17 20.06 -14.16
CA THR A 318 -8.10 19.21 -13.59
C THR A 318 -8.63 18.32 -12.47
N ALA A 319 -9.52 18.83 -11.62
CA ALA A 319 -10.16 18.05 -10.57
C ALA A 319 -11.04 16.93 -11.13
N PHE A 320 -11.75 17.18 -12.23
CA PHE A 320 -12.53 16.14 -12.90
C PHE A 320 -11.65 15.05 -13.50
N ASP A 321 -10.56 15.43 -14.19
CA ASP A 321 -9.59 14.47 -14.72
C ASP A 321 -8.94 13.64 -13.61
N PHE A 322 -8.60 14.28 -12.48
CA PHE A 322 -8.14 13.57 -11.29
C PHE A 322 -9.21 12.58 -10.82
N ALA A 323 -10.46 13.01 -10.67
CA ALA A 323 -11.54 12.17 -10.20
C ALA A 323 -11.77 10.95 -11.11
N GLN A 324 -11.68 11.10 -12.42
CA GLN A 324 -11.73 9.99 -13.37
C GLN A 324 -10.60 8.98 -13.13
N ASN A 325 -9.37 9.47 -12.93
CA ASN A 325 -8.22 8.61 -12.58
C ASN A 325 -8.41 7.92 -11.21
N MET A 326 -9.02 8.59 -10.23
CA MET A 326 -9.39 7.98 -8.94
C MET A 326 -10.42 6.85 -9.15
N GLY A 327 -11.46 7.10 -9.96
CA GLY A 327 -12.47 6.11 -10.31
C GLY A 327 -11.86 4.87 -10.98
N THR A 328 -11.05 5.07 -12.02
CA THR A 328 -10.34 3.97 -12.71
C THR A 328 -9.49 3.15 -11.74
N LYS A 329 -8.74 3.80 -10.85
CA LYS A 329 -7.93 3.10 -9.85
C LYS A 329 -8.78 2.20 -8.95
N LEU A 330 -9.90 2.72 -8.44
CA LEU A 330 -10.75 2.00 -7.48
C LEU A 330 -11.40 0.75 -8.09
N VAL A 331 -11.82 0.84 -9.35
CA VAL A 331 -12.42 -0.28 -10.10
C VAL A 331 -11.37 -1.31 -10.48
N THR A 332 -10.28 -0.84 -11.07
CA THR A 332 -9.24 -1.69 -11.65
C THR A 332 -8.08 -1.80 -10.67
N ASN A 333 -7.04 -0.99 -10.85
CA ASN A 333 -5.90 -0.83 -9.96
C ASN A 333 -5.08 0.39 -10.40
N GLU A 334 -4.07 0.70 -9.62
CA GLU A 334 -3.14 1.79 -9.87
C GLU A 334 -2.24 1.58 -11.09
N PHE A 335 -1.86 0.35 -11.44
CA PHE A 335 -1.04 0.08 -12.61
C PHE A 335 -1.74 0.47 -13.92
N VAL A 336 -3.05 0.21 -14.02
CA VAL A 336 -3.86 0.61 -15.18
C VAL A 336 -3.82 2.12 -15.38
N VAL A 337 -3.97 2.88 -14.29
CA VAL A 337 -3.93 4.34 -14.36
C VAL A 337 -2.51 4.85 -14.64
N MET A 338 -1.50 4.30 -13.96
CA MET A 338 -0.10 4.64 -14.20
C MET A 338 0.29 4.40 -15.66
N GLY A 339 -0.16 3.29 -16.26
CA GLY A 339 0.10 2.97 -17.66
C GLY A 339 -0.57 3.94 -18.62
N LYS A 340 -1.77 4.41 -18.28
CA LYS A 340 -2.49 5.44 -19.05
C LYS A 340 -1.79 6.80 -19.02
N VAL A 341 -1.23 7.19 -17.87
CA VAL A 341 -0.66 8.54 -17.70
C VAL A 341 0.84 8.62 -17.96
N SER A 342 1.58 7.50 -17.95
CA SER A 342 3.05 7.47 -17.99
C SER A 342 3.68 8.29 -19.13
N SER A 343 3.07 8.27 -20.32
CA SER A 343 3.55 8.99 -21.50
C SER A 343 3.39 10.51 -21.43
N HIS A 344 2.50 11.02 -20.57
CA HIS A 344 2.15 12.44 -20.49
C HIS A 344 2.32 13.04 -19.08
N ILE A 345 2.55 12.21 -18.06
CA ILE A 345 2.65 12.68 -16.66
C ILE A 345 3.76 13.72 -16.46
N GLY A 346 4.79 13.69 -17.31
CA GLY A 346 5.87 14.67 -17.32
C GLY A 346 5.42 16.10 -17.65
N SER A 347 4.35 16.26 -18.45
CA SER A 347 3.83 17.57 -18.86
C SER A 347 2.76 18.13 -17.92
N TYR A 348 2.32 17.34 -16.94
CA TYR A 348 1.33 17.78 -15.96
C TYR A 348 1.88 18.88 -15.04
N ALA A 349 1.00 19.77 -14.61
CA ALA A 349 1.34 20.80 -13.63
C ALA A 349 1.97 20.17 -12.37
N PRO A 350 3.02 20.78 -11.76
CA PRO A 350 3.76 20.17 -10.66
C PRO A 350 2.87 19.69 -9.50
N HIS A 351 1.90 20.51 -9.09
CA HIS A 351 0.90 20.15 -8.08
C HIS A 351 0.12 18.86 -8.44
N TYR A 352 -0.55 18.86 -9.59
CA TYR A 352 -1.37 17.72 -10.05
C TYR A 352 -0.53 16.46 -10.22
N ARG A 353 0.67 16.59 -10.79
CA ARG A 353 1.62 15.50 -10.98
C ARG A 353 2.01 14.84 -9.66
N ALA A 354 2.31 15.64 -8.64
CA ALA A 354 2.67 15.14 -7.31
C ALA A 354 1.49 14.43 -6.65
N GLN A 355 0.32 15.07 -6.60
CA GLN A 355 -0.87 14.51 -5.98
C GLN A 355 -1.34 13.23 -6.66
N LEU A 356 -1.40 13.21 -7.99
CA LEU A 356 -1.80 12.03 -8.75
C LEU A 356 -0.83 10.88 -8.48
N THR A 357 0.49 11.12 -8.55
CA THR A 357 1.48 10.07 -8.30
C THR A 357 1.37 9.49 -6.89
N VAL A 358 1.23 10.37 -5.88
CA VAL A 358 1.08 9.94 -4.48
C VAL A 358 -0.24 9.21 -4.26
N PHE A 359 -1.34 9.70 -4.85
CA PHE A 359 -2.64 9.04 -4.79
C PHE A 359 -2.58 7.64 -5.40
N LEU A 360 -1.91 7.47 -6.54
CA LEU A 360 -1.78 6.19 -7.22
C LEU A 360 -0.87 5.21 -6.47
N THR A 361 0.10 5.70 -5.68
CA THR A 361 1.02 4.86 -4.92
C THR A 361 0.36 4.30 -3.65
N SER A 362 -0.72 3.55 -3.78
CA SER A 362 -1.36 2.77 -2.70
C SER A 362 -2.30 1.72 -3.29
N PHE A 363 -2.54 0.62 -2.57
CA PHE A 363 -3.40 -0.49 -3.02
C PHE A 363 -4.90 -0.31 -2.74
N ALA A 364 -5.38 0.93 -2.66
CA ALA A 364 -6.80 1.19 -2.47
C ALA A 364 -7.61 0.88 -3.76
N ASN A 365 -8.05 -0.37 -3.92
CA ASN A 365 -8.90 -0.85 -5.02
C ASN A 365 -9.69 -2.12 -4.63
N LEU A 366 -10.68 -2.52 -5.44
CA LEU A 366 -11.53 -3.68 -5.16
C LEU A 366 -10.77 -5.01 -5.17
N SER A 367 -9.76 -5.16 -6.04
CA SER A 367 -8.96 -6.39 -6.11
C SER A 367 -8.18 -6.65 -4.81
N THR A 368 -7.70 -5.58 -4.18
CA THR A 368 -6.93 -5.63 -2.93
C THR A 368 -7.77 -6.11 -1.75
N VAL A 369 -9.05 -5.73 -1.70
CA VAL A 369 -9.98 -6.26 -0.69
C VAL A 369 -10.04 -7.78 -0.75
N GLY A 370 -10.16 -8.33 -1.96
CA GLY A 370 -10.18 -9.77 -2.19
C GLY A 370 -8.88 -10.46 -1.75
N MET A 371 -7.73 -9.87 -2.09
CA MET A 371 -6.40 -10.38 -1.69
C MET A 371 -6.24 -10.39 -0.17
N ILE A 372 -6.61 -9.31 0.53
CA ILE A 372 -6.51 -9.21 1.98
C ILE A 372 -7.42 -10.24 2.67
N ILE A 373 -8.68 -10.33 2.27
CA ILE A 373 -9.62 -11.32 2.83
C ILE A 373 -9.14 -12.74 2.55
N GLY A 374 -8.63 -13.00 1.35
CA GLY A 374 -8.03 -14.29 0.98
C GLY A 374 -6.86 -14.67 1.88
N ALA A 375 -5.94 -13.73 2.14
CA ALA A 375 -4.80 -13.94 3.03
C ALA A 375 -5.26 -14.22 4.47
N PHE A 376 -6.17 -13.40 5.01
CA PHE A 376 -6.72 -13.63 6.35
C PHE A 376 -7.41 -14.99 6.46
N LYS A 377 -8.17 -15.42 5.45
CA LYS A 377 -8.85 -16.72 5.44
C LYS A 377 -7.87 -17.90 5.61
N GLY A 378 -6.63 -17.78 5.14
CA GLY A 378 -5.58 -18.78 5.33
C GLY A 378 -4.87 -18.70 6.69
N ILE A 379 -5.00 -17.58 7.40
CA ILE A 379 -4.24 -17.28 8.62
C ILE A 379 -5.09 -17.42 9.89
N VAL A 380 -6.28 -16.82 9.89
CA VAL A 380 -7.13 -16.70 11.09
C VAL A 380 -8.31 -17.66 11.07
N ASN A 381 -8.95 -17.84 12.22
CA ASN A 381 -10.15 -18.66 12.30
C ASN A 381 -11.34 -18.04 11.53
N ARG A 382 -12.38 -18.85 11.29
CA ARG A 382 -13.56 -18.45 10.50
C ARG A 382 -14.30 -17.25 11.08
N GLU A 383 -14.36 -17.13 12.40
CA GLU A 383 -15.06 -16.02 13.07
C GLU A 383 -14.38 -14.67 12.79
N VAL A 384 -13.06 -14.61 12.94
CA VAL A 384 -12.26 -13.42 12.64
C VAL A 384 -12.35 -13.07 11.15
N ASN A 385 -12.20 -14.05 10.26
CA ASN A 385 -12.30 -13.82 8.81
C ASN A 385 -13.70 -13.31 8.39
N ASN A 386 -14.75 -13.78 9.06
CA ASN A 386 -16.10 -13.26 8.85
C ASN A 386 -16.26 -11.82 9.34
N ALA A 387 -15.61 -11.44 10.45
CA ALA A 387 -15.61 -10.06 10.94
C ALA A 387 -14.94 -9.11 9.94
N ILE A 388 -13.82 -9.52 9.35
CA ILE A 388 -13.12 -8.78 8.29
C ILE A 388 -13.99 -8.67 7.04
N SER A 389 -14.55 -9.78 6.57
CA SER A 389 -15.44 -9.79 5.39
C SER A 389 -16.69 -8.90 5.57
N LYS A 390 -17.25 -8.82 6.79
CA LYS A 390 -18.36 -7.89 7.10
C LYS A 390 -17.92 -6.42 7.12
N SER A 391 -16.61 -6.16 7.20
CA SER A 391 -16.02 -4.83 7.32
C SER A 391 -15.43 -4.31 6.01
N VAL A 392 -15.74 -4.93 4.86
CA VAL A 392 -15.26 -4.50 3.52
C VAL A 392 -15.49 -3.02 3.26
N GLY A 393 -16.66 -2.47 3.64
CA GLY A 393 -16.93 -1.04 3.49
C GLY A 393 -15.94 -0.14 4.23
N TYR A 394 -15.51 -0.55 5.43
CA TYR A 394 -14.48 0.16 6.20
C TYR A 394 -13.08 -0.02 5.62
N MET A 395 -12.78 -1.18 5.05
CA MET A 395 -11.50 -1.41 4.35
C MET A 395 -11.37 -0.47 3.15
N ILE A 396 -12.40 -0.41 2.29
CA ILE A 396 -12.42 0.49 1.12
C ILE A 396 -12.34 1.95 1.57
N LEU A 397 -13.15 2.35 2.54
CA LEU A 397 -13.13 3.72 3.08
C LEU A 397 -11.75 4.08 3.63
N SER A 398 -11.11 3.18 4.39
CA SER A 398 -9.77 3.37 4.93
C SER A 398 -8.75 3.59 3.81
N GLY A 399 -8.71 2.70 2.81
CA GLY A 399 -7.79 2.83 1.67
C GLY A 399 -7.96 4.15 0.90
N ILE A 400 -9.21 4.54 0.63
CA ILE A 400 -9.52 5.80 -0.07
C ILE A 400 -9.03 7.00 0.75
N LEU A 401 -9.38 7.05 2.05
CA LEU A 401 -8.99 8.16 2.92
C LEU A 401 -7.48 8.28 3.09
N VAL A 402 -6.76 7.16 3.20
CA VAL A 402 -5.30 7.17 3.25
C VAL A 402 -4.73 7.75 1.96
N SER A 403 -5.22 7.31 0.80
CA SER A 403 -4.76 7.81 -0.51
C SER A 403 -5.02 9.31 -0.67
N LEU A 404 -6.21 9.78 -0.27
CA LEU A 404 -6.59 11.19 -0.30
C LEU A 404 -5.76 12.03 0.67
N LEU A 405 -5.51 11.54 1.88
CA LEU A 405 -4.68 12.23 2.87
C LEU A 405 -3.22 12.32 2.42
N SER A 406 -2.65 11.24 1.88
CA SER A 406 -1.27 11.25 1.38
C SER A 406 -1.11 12.24 0.23
N ALA A 407 -2.02 12.20 -0.76
CA ALA A 407 -1.99 13.12 -1.89
C ALA A 407 -2.24 14.57 -1.45
N GLY A 408 -3.25 14.78 -0.59
CA GLY A 408 -3.58 16.10 -0.04
C GLY A 408 -2.43 16.71 0.75
N ILE A 409 -1.73 15.92 1.56
CA ILE A 409 -0.58 16.39 2.36
C ILE A 409 0.60 16.77 1.48
N VAL A 410 0.94 15.97 0.46
CA VAL A 410 2.01 16.35 -0.50
C VAL A 410 1.64 17.61 -1.28
N GLY A 411 0.36 17.74 -1.67
CA GLY A 411 -0.17 18.90 -2.37
C GLY A 411 0.01 20.22 -1.62
N LEU A 412 0.11 20.20 -0.28
CA LEU A 412 0.39 21.42 0.49
C LEU A 412 1.73 22.05 0.15
N PHE A 413 2.70 21.24 -0.26
CA PHE A 413 4.10 21.65 -0.41
C PHE A 413 4.54 21.73 -1.87
N VAL A 414 3.85 21.06 -2.79
CA VAL A 414 4.23 21.06 -4.22
C VAL A 414 3.17 21.84 -5.01
N TRP A 415 3.58 22.95 -5.62
CA TRP A 415 2.72 23.83 -6.41
C TRP A 415 3.27 24.06 -7.82
#